data_AF-A0A7C3N8X6-F1
#
_entry.id   AF-A0A7C3N8X6-F1
#
_cell.length_a   1.000
_cell.length_b   1.000
_cell.length_c   1.000
_cell.angle_alpha   90.00
_cell.angle_beta   90.00
_cell.angle_gamma   90.00
#
_symmetry.space_group_name_H-M   'P 1'
#
loop_
_entity.id
_entity.type
_entity.pdbx_description
1 polymer ?
#
loop_
_entity_poly.entity_id
_entity_poly.type
_entity_poly.pdbx_seq_one_letter_code
_entity_poly.pdbx_strand_id
1 'polypeptide(L)'
;MGRAKTPSFVTEIPLRVSPSEERILLSRLEAGRQVYNACLGESLRRLNLLRQSKAYQAACKLPCGPKGSPQVKARGKAFAAVRATHGFSEFSLHTYVVPLSRSWIGEHLDSVTLQTVATRAYRAVNDYFLGKRGRPRFKGYNQMDSLEAKSDQAGIRWRTDHVEWFGLNLKAVIPPNDPVIAHGL
;
A
#
# COMPACT_ATOMS: atom_id res chain seq x y z
N MET A 1 -13.71 -5.94 -1.05
CA MET A 1 -14.31 -5.65 -2.36
C MET A 1 -14.51 -6.97 -3.09
N GLY A 2 -15.68 -7.19 -3.69
CA GLY A 2 -15.85 -8.29 -4.63
C GLY A 2 -14.96 -8.05 -5.84
N ARG A 3 -14.46 -9.12 -6.49
CA ARG A 3 -13.77 -8.99 -7.77
C ARG A 3 -14.74 -8.33 -8.76
N ALA A 4 -14.28 -7.34 -9.50
CA ALA A 4 -15.04 -6.80 -10.62
C ALA A 4 -15.33 -7.94 -11.61
N LYS A 5 -16.56 -7.99 -12.13
CA LYS A 5 -16.98 -9.02 -13.11
C LYS A 5 -16.49 -8.69 -14.52
N THR A 6 -16.14 -7.43 -14.77
CA THR A 6 -15.56 -6.98 -16.02
C THR A 6 -14.15 -7.55 -16.15
N PRO A 7 -13.83 -8.27 -17.25
CA PRO A 7 -12.46 -8.63 -17.55
C PRO A 7 -11.57 -7.39 -17.57
N SER A 8 -10.42 -7.47 -16.91
CA SER A 8 -9.42 -6.40 -16.86
C SER A 8 -8.04 -6.99 -17.11
N PHE A 9 -7.17 -6.24 -17.76
CA PHE A 9 -5.77 -6.61 -17.96
C PHE A 9 -4.84 -5.50 -17.48
N VAL A 10 -3.55 -5.80 -17.37
CA VAL A 10 -2.51 -4.84 -17.01
C VAL A 10 -1.70 -4.54 -18.28
N THR A 11 -1.51 -3.26 -18.56
CA THR A 11 -0.64 -2.77 -19.63
C THR A 11 0.63 -2.23 -19.00
N GLU A 12 1.78 -2.75 -19.41
CA GLU A 12 3.09 -2.25 -19.01
C GLU A 12 3.68 -1.47 -20.18
N ILE A 13 4.01 -0.20 -19.96
CA ILE A 13 4.55 0.69 -21.00
C ILE A 13 5.92 1.18 -20.54
N PRO A 14 6.99 0.96 -21.33
CA PRO A 14 8.31 1.43 -20.96
C PRO A 14 8.38 2.95 -21.01
N LEU A 15 9.20 3.55 -20.13
CA LEU A 15 9.47 4.98 -20.13
C LEU A 15 10.86 5.25 -20.71
N ARG A 16 11.01 6.36 -21.44
CA ARG A 16 12.30 6.95 -21.79
C ARG A 16 12.82 7.68 -20.56
N VAL A 17 13.94 7.23 -20.03
CA VAL A 17 14.53 7.74 -18.80
C VAL A 17 16.00 8.07 -19.07
N SER A 18 16.39 9.32 -18.84
CA SER A 18 17.78 9.76 -18.86
C SER A 18 18.50 9.37 -17.56
N PRO A 19 19.84 9.29 -17.53
CA PRO A 19 20.58 8.96 -16.30
C PRO A 19 20.29 9.90 -15.11
N SER A 20 19.98 11.17 -15.36
CA SER A 20 19.58 12.11 -14.30
C SER A 20 18.20 11.81 -13.74
N GLU A 21 17.24 11.47 -14.60
CA GLU A 21 15.88 11.07 -14.18
C GLU A 21 15.88 9.73 -13.46
N GLU A 22 16.69 8.78 -13.93
CA GLU A 22 16.88 7.48 -13.29
C GLU A 22 17.37 7.65 -11.85
N ARG A 23 18.37 8.52 -11.63
CA ARG A 23 18.86 8.83 -10.27
C ARG A 23 17.75 9.37 -9.37
N ILE A 24 16.86 10.23 -9.89
CA ILE A 24 15.71 10.75 -9.14
C ILE A 24 14.74 9.61 -8.82
N LEU A 25 14.42 8.74 -9.79
CA LEU A 25 13.53 7.60 -9.59
C LEU A 25 14.07 6.63 -8.53
N LEU A 26 15.37 6.33 -8.56
CA LEU A 26 16.01 5.48 -7.56
C LEU A 26 15.92 6.07 -6.15
N SER A 27 16.13 7.39 -6.00
CA SER A 27 15.92 8.06 -4.70
C SER A 27 14.48 7.97 -4.22
N ARG A 28 13.49 8.07 -5.11
CA ARG A 28 12.06 7.90 -4.75
C ARG A 28 11.73 6.48 -4.35
N LEU A 29 12.26 5.48 -5.05
CA LEU A 29 12.09 4.07 -4.70
C LEU A 29 12.72 3.76 -3.33
N GLU A 30 13.88 4.35 -3.03
CA GLU A 30 14.53 4.22 -1.73
C GLU A 30 13.72 4.92 -0.62
N ALA A 31 13.20 6.11 -0.85
CA ALA A 31 12.27 6.76 0.08
C ALA A 31 11.04 5.88 0.33
N GLY A 32 10.48 5.28 -0.74
CA GLY A 32 9.36 4.35 -0.66
C GLY A 32 9.68 3.10 0.15
N ARG A 33 10.90 2.56 0.00
CA ARG A 33 11.40 1.43 0.80
C ARG A 33 11.44 1.75 2.29
N GLN A 34 11.95 2.92 2.66
CA GLN A 34 12.05 3.34 4.05
C GLN A 34 10.65 3.53 4.67
N VAL A 35 9.73 4.17 3.95
CA VAL A 35 8.33 4.33 4.39
C VAL A 35 7.65 2.97 4.56
N TYR A 36 7.82 2.07 3.60
CA TYR A 36 7.26 0.71 3.66
C TYR A 36 7.77 -0.03 4.90
N ASN A 37 9.08 -0.02 5.15
CA ASN A 37 9.69 -0.71 6.27
C ASN A 37 9.29 -0.10 7.62
N ALA A 38 9.21 1.23 7.72
CA ALA A 38 8.72 1.91 8.92
C ALA A 38 7.27 1.50 9.22
N CYS A 39 6.39 1.55 8.21
CA CYS A 39 4.99 1.12 8.35
C CYS A 39 4.86 -0.37 8.67
N LEU A 40 5.70 -1.21 8.08
CA LEU A 40 5.70 -2.65 8.31
C LEU A 40 6.09 -2.97 9.75
N GLY A 41 7.18 -2.37 10.24
CA GLY A 41 7.65 -2.54 11.60
C GLY A 41 6.62 -2.06 12.62
N GLU A 42 6.07 -0.86 12.39
CA GLU A 42 5.03 -0.30 13.25
C GLU A 42 3.76 -1.17 13.28
N SER A 43 3.32 -1.67 12.12
CA SER A 43 2.16 -2.56 12.01
C SER A 43 2.38 -3.89 12.73
N LEU A 44 3.56 -4.49 12.59
CA LEU A 44 3.93 -5.73 13.29
C LEU A 44 3.98 -5.51 14.80
N ARG A 45 4.51 -4.37 15.26
CA ARG A 45 4.52 -3.99 16.68
C ARG A 45 3.09 -3.85 17.23
N ARG A 46 2.22 -3.10 16.55
CA ARG A 46 0.80 -2.95 16.93
C ARG A 46 0.06 -4.28 16.93
N LEU A 47 0.33 -5.15 15.95
CA LEU A 47 -0.22 -6.50 15.90
C LEU A 47 0.22 -7.36 17.09
N ASN A 48 1.49 -7.31 17.47
CA ASN A 48 2.00 -8.05 18.62
C ASN A 48 1.31 -7.61 19.92
N LEU A 49 1.18 -6.30 20.15
CA LEU A 49 0.45 -5.74 21.30
C LEU A 49 -1.02 -6.16 21.30
N LEU A 50 -1.66 -6.11 20.13
CA LEU A 50 -3.04 -6.57 19.96
C LEU A 50 -3.18 -8.04 20.39
N ARG A 51 -2.29 -8.93 19.92
CA ARG A 51 -2.32 -10.37 20.25
C ARG A 51 -2.10 -10.66 21.73
N GLN A 52 -1.30 -9.83 22.42
CA GLN A 52 -1.04 -9.95 23.85
C GLN A 52 -2.21 -9.45 24.73
N SER A 53 -3.12 -8.65 24.17
CA SER A 53 -4.21 -8.05 24.94
C SER A 53 -5.25 -9.09 25.41
N LYS A 54 -5.71 -8.94 26.66
CA LYS A 54 -6.84 -9.74 27.19
C LYS A 54 -8.11 -9.57 26.36
N ALA A 55 -8.33 -8.37 25.83
CA ALA A 55 -9.49 -8.06 25.00
C ALA A 55 -9.47 -8.86 23.67
N TYR A 56 -8.30 -9.03 23.05
CA TYR A 56 -8.15 -9.90 21.88
C TYR A 56 -8.41 -11.37 22.22
N GLN A 57 -7.85 -11.86 23.33
CA GLN A 57 -8.08 -13.23 23.79
C GLN A 57 -9.56 -13.50 24.07
N ALA A 58 -10.26 -12.54 24.68
CA ALA A 58 -11.71 -12.61 24.88
C ALA A 58 -12.47 -12.62 23.54
N ALA A 59 -12.12 -11.74 22.60
CA ALA A 59 -12.72 -11.73 21.27
C ALA A 59 -12.51 -13.06 20.52
N CYS A 60 -11.35 -13.70 20.69
CA CYS A 60 -11.06 -15.02 20.12
C CYS A 60 -11.94 -16.13 20.68
N LYS A 61 -12.41 -16.03 21.93
CA LYS A 61 -13.31 -17.01 22.57
C LYS A 61 -14.78 -16.86 22.16
N LEU A 62 -15.17 -15.75 21.52
CA LEU A 62 -16.54 -15.55 21.07
C LEU A 62 -16.93 -16.56 19.99
N PRO A 63 -18.18 -17.05 19.96
CA PRO A 63 -18.61 -18.03 18.97
C PRO A 63 -18.51 -17.48 17.53
N CYS A 64 -18.02 -18.33 16.61
CA CYS A 64 -17.95 -17.97 15.19
C CYS A 64 -19.35 -17.92 14.57
N GLY A 65 -20.27 -18.83 14.90
CA GLY A 65 -21.68 -18.81 14.47
C GLY A 65 -21.93 -18.87 12.95
N PRO A 66 -23.20 -19.03 12.52
CA PRO A 66 -23.57 -18.94 11.11
C PRO A 66 -23.40 -17.52 10.57
N LYS A 67 -23.02 -17.38 9.29
CA LYS A 67 -22.84 -16.08 8.64
C LYS A 67 -24.09 -15.21 8.80
N GLY A 68 -23.91 -14.00 9.33
CA GLY A 68 -25.00 -13.03 9.53
C GLY A 68 -25.68 -13.09 10.90
N SER A 69 -25.35 -14.10 11.72
CA SER A 69 -25.94 -14.25 13.05
C SER A 69 -25.52 -13.13 14.02
N PRO A 70 -26.30 -12.89 15.10
CA PRO A 70 -25.92 -11.94 16.16
C PRO A 70 -24.54 -12.25 16.76
N GLN A 71 -24.17 -13.53 16.86
CA GLN A 71 -22.87 -13.98 17.36
C GLN A 71 -21.71 -13.50 16.46
N VAL A 72 -21.81 -13.70 15.14
CA VAL A 72 -20.81 -13.20 14.17
C VAL A 72 -20.66 -11.68 14.29
N LYS A 73 -21.78 -10.96 14.38
CA LYS A 73 -21.78 -9.50 14.49
C LYS A 73 -21.10 -9.04 15.78
N ALA A 74 -21.40 -9.68 16.92
CA ALA A 74 -20.77 -9.40 18.20
C ALA A 74 -19.26 -9.67 18.17
N ARG A 75 -18.84 -10.81 17.61
CA ARG A 75 -17.42 -11.16 17.41
C ARG A 75 -16.71 -10.15 16.52
N GLY A 76 -17.32 -9.76 15.41
CA GLY A 76 -16.80 -8.73 14.50
C GLY A 76 -16.62 -7.38 15.20
N LYS A 77 -17.60 -6.93 15.98
CA LYS A 77 -17.54 -5.70 16.77
C LYS A 77 -16.42 -5.74 17.82
N ALA A 78 -16.25 -6.88 18.51
CA ALA A 78 -15.17 -7.06 19.48
C ALA A 78 -13.78 -6.93 18.82
N PHE A 79 -13.54 -7.59 17.68
CA PHE A 79 -12.29 -7.42 16.95
C PHE A 79 -12.09 -6.00 16.44
N ALA A 80 -13.14 -5.35 15.92
CA ALA A 80 -13.04 -3.97 15.46
C ALA A 80 -12.64 -3.02 16.59
N ALA A 81 -13.24 -3.17 17.78
CA ALA A 81 -12.90 -2.38 18.96
C ALA A 81 -11.43 -2.58 19.38
N VAL A 82 -10.98 -3.83 19.50
CA VAL A 82 -9.60 -4.15 19.87
C VAL A 82 -8.61 -3.57 18.85
N ARG A 83 -8.91 -3.68 17.55
CA ARG A 83 -8.07 -3.09 16.50
C ARG A 83 -7.97 -1.58 16.61
N ALA A 84 -9.08 -0.91 16.92
CA ALA A 84 -9.11 0.53 17.10
C ALA A 84 -8.24 0.95 18.30
N THR A 85 -8.37 0.28 19.45
CA THR A 85 -7.57 0.56 20.66
C THR A 85 -6.06 0.47 20.42
N HIS A 86 -5.62 -0.48 19.60
CA HIS A 86 -4.20 -0.67 19.30
C HIS A 86 -3.73 0.08 18.04
N GLY A 87 -4.59 0.86 17.39
CA GLY A 87 -4.27 1.51 16.12
C GLY A 87 -3.87 0.51 15.03
N PHE A 88 -4.48 -0.67 14.98
CA PHE A 88 -4.20 -1.67 13.95
C PHE A 88 -5.19 -1.55 12.78
N SER A 89 -5.06 -0.43 12.05
CA SER A 89 -5.88 -0.12 10.87
C SER A 89 -5.07 0.62 9.79
N GLU A 90 -5.55 0.55 8.55
CA GLU A 90 -4.95 1.28 7.42
C GLU A 90 -4.88 2.79 7.70
N PHE A 91 -6.00 3.37 8.12
CA PHE A 91 -6.11 4.79 8.44
C PHE A 91 -5.10 5.23 9.50
N SER A 92 -4.89 4.42 10.54
CA SER A 92 -3.92 4.76 11.60
C SER A 92 -2.47 4.70 11.12
N LEU A 93 -2.16 3.99 10.03
CA LEU A 93 -0.85 4.07 9.39
C LEU A 93 -0.72 5.29 8.49
N HIS A 94 -1.81 5.75 7.87
CA HIS A 94 -1.80 7.03 7.15
C HIS A 94 -1.42 8.17 8.09
N THR A 95 -1.97 8.19 9.31
CA THR A 95 -1.56 9.16 10.34
C THR A 95 -0.10 8.99 10.76
N TYR A 96 0.38 7.74 10.88
CA TYR A 96 1.76 7.44 11.27
C TYR A 96 2.80 7.93 10.26
N VAL A 97 2.48 7.96 8.96
CA VAL A 97 3.44 8.43 7.93
C VAL A 97 3.47 9.93 7.75
N VAL A 98 2.53 10.69 8.32
CA VAL A 98 2.49 12.16 8.18
C VAL A 98 3.80 12.83 8.64
N PRO A 99 4.41 12.47 9.78
CA PRO A 99 5.69 13.06 10.17
C PRO A 99 6.83 12.72 9.20
N LEU A 100 6.78 11.56 8.53
CA LEU A 100 7.79 11.17 7.55
C LEU A 100 7.79 12.11 6.34
N SER A 101 6.62 12.64 5.95
CA SER A 101 6.52 13.61 4.86
C SER A 101 7.18 14.97 5.16
N ARG A 102 7.64 15.19 6.40
CA ARG A 102 8.36 16.41 6.82
C ARG A 102 9.88 16.21 6.88
N SER A 103 10.34 15.05 6.44
CA SER A 103 11.77 14.72 6.30
C SER A 103 12.16 14.71 4.83
N TRP A 104 13.40 14.32 4.52
CA TRP A 104 13.90 14.11 3.15
C TRP A 104 12.97 13.23 2.30
N ILE A 105 12.19 12.33 2.91
CA ILE A 105 11.17 11.53 2.23
C ILE A 105 10.13 12.42 1.51
N GLY A 106 9.73 13.52 2.13
CA GLY A 106 8.77 14.47 1.56
C GLY A 106 9.30 15.27 0.36
N GLU A 107 10.61 15.28 0.17
CA GLU A 107 11.25 15.87 -1.02
C GLU A 107 11.22 14.93 -2.23
N HIS A 108 10.80 13.67 -2.02
CA HIS A 108 10.78 12.63 -3.04
C HIS A 108 9.42 11.98 -3.26
N LEU A 109 8.58 11.91 -2.22
CA LEU A 109 7.27 11.31 -2.29
C LEU A 109 6.16 12.31 -1.96
N ASP A 110 5.18 12.40 -2.84
CA ASP A 110 3.93 13.09 -2.55
C ASP A 110 3.10 12.35 -1.49
N SER A 111 2.17 13.07 -0.89
CA SER A 111 1.31 12.56 0.18
C SER A 111 0.44 11.38 -0.24
N VAL A 112 0.05 11.30 -1.52
CA VAL A 112 -0.78 10.20 -2.03
C VAL A 112 0.07 8.93 -2.15
N THR A 113 1.27 9.03 -2.72
CA THR A 113 2.21 7.91 -2.80
C THR A 113 2.66 7.42 -1.41
N LEU A 114 2.83 8.32 -0.44
CA LEU A 114 3.09 7.93 0.96
C LEU A 114 1.96 7.07 1.55
N GLN A 115 0.71 7.47 1.32
CA GLN A 115 -0.45 6.73 1.82
C GLN A 115 -0.58 5.36 1.16
N THR A 116 -0.35 5.23 -0.14
CA THR A 116 -0.43 3.93 -0.84
C THR A 116 0.67 2.98 -0.36
N VAL A 117 1.88 3.47 -0.11
CA VAL A 117 2.96 2.68 0.50
C VAL A 117 2.58 2.19 1.90
N ALA A 118 2.01 3.08 2.73
CA ALA A 118 1.49 2.71 4.05
C ALA A 118 0.38 1.65 3.96
N THR A 119 -0.55 1.81 3.01
CA THR A 119 -1.59 0.83 2.71
C THR A 119 -1.01 -0.52 2.30
N ARG A 120 0.03 -0.53 1.45
CA ARG A 120 0.73 -1.76 1.01
C ARG A 120 1.34 -2.50 2.21
N ALA A 121 2.00 -1.79 3.11
CA ALA A 121 2.56 -2.36 4.34
C ALA A 121 1.46 -2.91 5.27
N TYR A 122 0.39 -2.14 5.52
CA TYR A 122 -0.75 -2.57 6.32
C TYR A 122 -1.37 -3.86 5.77
N ARG A 123 -1.66 -3.90 4.45
CA ARG A 123 -2.27 -5.06 3.80
C ARG A 123 -1.43 -6.31 3.99
N ALA A 124 -0.11 -6.21 3.86
CA ALA A 124 0.80 -7.33 4.08
C ALA A 124 0.71 -7.89 5.51
N VAL A 125 0.68 -7.01 6.53
CA VAL A 125 0.54 -7.45 7.93
C VAL A 125 -0.88 -7.94 8.24
N ASN A 126 -1.90 -7.32 7.64
CA ASN A 126 -3.28 -7.74 7.82
C ASN A 126 -3.56 -9.10 7.17
N ASP A 127 -2.99 -9.39 5.99
CA ASP A 127 -3.07 -10.72 5.36
C ASP A 127 -2.39 -11.79 6.23
N TYR A 128 -1.24 -11.46 6.82
CA TYR A 128 -0.58 -12.32 7.80
C TYR A 128 -1.44 -12.52 9.06
N PHE A 129 -2.04 -11.45 9.58
CA PHE A 129 -2.95 -11.53 10.73
C PHE A 129 -4.16 -12.42 10.46
N LEU A 130 -4.72 -12.35 9.25
CA LEU A 130 -5.86 -13.15 8.81
C LEU A 130 -5.48 -14.56 8.36
N GLY A 131 -4.20 -14.96 8.44
CA GLY A 131 -3.74 -16.28 8.02
C GLY A 131 -3.80 -16.53 6.51
N LYS A 132 -3.93 -15.48 5.69
CA LYS A 132 -4.01 -15.59 4.22
C LYS A 132 -2.64 -15.75 3.57
N ARG A 133 -1.59 -15.22 4.21
CA ARG A 133 -0.21 -15.21 3.74
C ARG A 133 0.76 -15.38 4.90
N GLY A 134 2.00 -15.74 4.59
CA GLY A 134 3.08 -15.81 5.57
C GLY A 134 3.46 -14.43 6.13
N ARG A 135 4.32 -14.43 7.17
CA ARG A 135 4.80 -13.18 7.79
C ARG A 135 5.57 -12.35 6.76
N PRO A 136 5.21 -11.07 6.55
CA PRO A 136 5.91 -10.21 5.61
C PRO A 136 7.34 -9.92 6.06
N ARG A 137 8.24 -9.74 5.09
CA ARG A 137 9.65 -9.40 5.29
C ARG A 137 9.91 -7.94 4.99
N PHE A 138 10.86 -7.35 5.70
CA PHE A 138 11.37 -6.02 5.37
C PHE A 138 12.08 -6.04 4.00
N LYS A 139 12.01 -4.94 3.28
CA LYS A 139 12.69 -4.75 2.00
C LYS A 139 14.12 -4.24 2.24
N GLY A 140 15.11 -4.98 1.75
CA GLY A 140 16.50 -4.55 1.68
C GLY A 140 16.71 -3.46 0.63
N TYR A 141 17.90 -2.85 0.63
CA TYR A 141 18.28 -1.87 -0.40
C TYR A 141 18.03 -2.42 -1.80
N ASN A 142 17.55 -1.56 -2.71
CA ASN A 142 17.20 -1.92 -4.10
C ASN A 142 16.16 -3.05 -4.22
N GLN A 143 15.27 -3.22 -3.23
CA GLN A 143 14.15 -4.18 -3.29
C GLN A 143 12.78 -3.51 -3.32
N MET A 144 12.72 -2.20 -3.59
CA MET A 144 11.45 -1.50 -3.84
C MET A 144 11.40 -1.15 -5.31
N ASP A 145 10.69 -1.96 -6.09
CA ASP A 145 10.68 -1.86 -7.55
C ASP A 145 9.42 -1.14 -8.08
N SER A 146 8.46 -0.84 -7.21
CA SER A 146 7.19 -0.24 -7.61
C SER A 146 6.59 0.66 -6.56
N LEU A 147 6.04 1.77 -7.04
CA LEU A 147 5.22 2.71 -6.31
C LEU A 147 3.94 2.97 -7.10
N GLU A 148 2.86 3.28 -6.39
CA GLU A 148 1.54 3.45 -6.99
C GLU A 148 0.89 4.71 -6.45
N ALA A 149 0.07 5.37 -7.27
CA ALA A 149 -0.86 6.40 -6.83
C ALA A 149 -2.22 5.79 -6.52
N LYS A 150 -3.06 6.53 -5.79
CA LYS A 150 -4.43 6.12 -5.46
C LYS A 150 -5.39 6.27 -6.64
N SER A 151 -5.15 7.27 -7.49
CA SER A 151 -5.93 7.59 -8.69
C SER A 151 -5.07 8.39 -9.67
N ASP A 152 -5.55 8.55 -10.89
CA ASP A 152 -4.89 9.37 -11.93
C ASP A 152 -5.02 10.91 -11.71
N GLN A 153 -5.69 11.32 -10.63
CA GLN A 153 -5.90 12.74 -10.34
C GLN A 153 -4.71 13.37 -9.60
N ALA A 154 -3.97 12.58 -8.80
CA ALA A 154 -2.92 13.08 -7.93
C ALA A 154 -1.80 12.04 -7.71
N GLY A 155 -0.56 12.51 -7.55
CA GLY A 155 0.62 11.66 -7.37
C GLY A 155 1.27 11.30 -8.71
N ILE A 156 1.38 10.00 -8.98
CA ILE A 156 1.83 9.44 -10.27
C ILE A 156 0.65 9.45 -11.24
N ARG A 157 0.75 10.21 -12.33
CA ARG A 157 -0.36 10.44 -13.27
C ARG A 157 0.05 10.08 -14.69
N TRP A 158 -0.82 9.40 -15.40
CA TRP A 158 -0.66 9.15 -16.82
C TRP A 158 -1.28 10.30 -17.63
N ARG A 159 -0.56 10.77 -18.64
CA ARG A 159 -1.00 11.85 -19.53
C ARG A 159 -0.66 11.46 -20.95
N THR A 160 -1.65 11.01 -21.72
CA THR A 160 -1.60 10.66 -23.16
C THR A 160 -0.37 9.85 -23.61
N ASP A 161 0.83 10.43 -23.56
CA ASP A 161 2.11 9.88 -23.98
C ASP A 161 3.23 9.90 -22.89
N HIS A 162 2.93 10.24 -21.64
CA HIS A 162 3.93 10.34 -20.56
C HIS A 162 3.36 10.11 -19.16
N VAL A 163 4.26 9.89 -18.21
CA VAL A 163 3.97 9.89 -16.77
C VAL A 163 4.44 11.21 -16.16
N GLU A 164 3.55 11.89 -15.47
CA GLU A 164 3.88 13.02 -14.61
C GLU A 164 4.00 12.55 -13.16
N TRP A 165 5.12 12.87 -12.51
CA TRP A 165 5.27 12.58 -11.08
C TRP A 165 6.25 13.52 -10.39
N PHE A 166 5.74 14.34 -9.46
CA PHE A 166 6.54 15.16 -8.55
C PHE A 166 7.64 15.97 -9.29
N GLY A 167 7.27 16.63 -10.38
CA GLY A 167 8.17 17.43 -11.23
C GLY A 167 8.87 16.66 -12.36
N LEU A 168 8.77 15.34 -12.43
CA LEU A 168 9.23 14.55 -13.58
C LEU A 168 8.13 14.44 -14.64
N ASN A 169 8.52 14.48 -15.91
CA ASN A 169 7.70 14.20 -17.07
C ASN A 169 8.39 13.14 -17.94
N LEU A 170 8.04 11.88 -17.72
CA LEU A 170 8.72 10.73 -18.31
C LEU A 170 7.96 10.25 -19.54
N LYS A 171 8.50 10.51 -20.73
CA LYS A 171 7.86 10.10 -21.99
C LYS A 171 7.78 8.59 -22.09
N ALA A 172 6.63 8.08 -22.48
CA ALA A 172 6.44 6.67 -22.72
C ALA A 172 6.97 6.26 -24.10
N VAL A 173 7.39 5.01 -24.20
CA VAL A 173 7.70 4.36 -25.47
C VAL A 173 6.43 3.67 -25.94
N ILE A 174 5.68 4.35 -26.81
CA ILE A 174 4.42 3.85 -27.39
C ILE A 174 4.69 3.48 -28.86
N PRO A 175 4.81 2.18 -29.19
CA PRO A 175 4.93 1.75 -30.57
C PRO A 175 3.58 1.95 -31.28
N PRO A 176 3.55 2.59 -32.46
CA PRO A 176 2.28 2.95 -33.12
C PRO A 176 1.45 1.73 -33.57
N ASN A 177 2.08 0.57 -33.74
CA ASN A 177 1.46 -0.65 -34.25
C ASN A 177 1.41 -1.78 -33.20
N ASP A 178 1.60 -1.48 -31.91
CA ASP A 178 1.46 -2.48 -30.86
C ASP A 178 -0.01 -2.61 -30.45
N PRO A 179 -0.69 -3.73 -30.77
CA PRO A 179 -2.13 -3.88 -30.51
C PRO A 179 -2.45 -3.98 -29.02
N VAL A 180 -1.50 -4.39 -28.18
CA VAL A 180 -1.72 -4.51 -26.72
C VAL A 180 -1.64 -3.14 -26.07
N ILE A 181 -0.63 -2.35 -26.44
CA ILE A 181 -0.50 -0.97 -25.94
C ILE A 181 -1.66 -0.11 -26.47
N ALA A 182 -2.03 -0.24 -27.74
CA ALA A 182 -3.17 0.48 -28.31
C ALA A 182 -4.51 0.10 -27.66
N HIS A 183 -4.68 -1.15 -27.23
CA HIS A 183 -5.88 -1.56 -26.48
C HIS A 183 -5.87 -1.08 -25.02
N GLY A 184 -4.68 -0.90 -24.45
CA GLY A 184 -4.46 -0.54 -23.05
C GLY A 184 -4.50 0.95 -22.73
N LEU A 185 -4.40 1.81 -23.74
CA LEU A 185 -4.46 3.27 -23.65
C LEU A 185 -5.84 3.81 -24.03
#